data_AF-A0A948FZ75-F1
#
_entry.id   AF-A0A948FZ75-F1
#
_cell.length_a   1.000
_cell.length_b   1.000
_cell.length_c   1.000
_cell.angle_alpha   90.00
_cell.angle_beta   90.00
_cell.angle_gamma   90.00
#
_symmetry.space_group_name_H-M   'P 1'
#
loop_
_entity.id
_entity.type
_entity.pdbx_description
1 polymer ?
#
loop_
_entity_poly.entity_id
_entity_poly.type
_entity_poly.pdbx_seq_one_letter_code
_entity_poly.pdbx_strand_id
1 'polypeptide(L)' 'MSAEIINLKDFRKRQAKLEKQRQAEENRVRFGRSKAEKLKESADKKRHDADLDGKKRDPES' A
#
# COMPACT_ATOMS: atom_id res chain seq x y z
N MET A 1 -33.17 35.05 -10.92
CA MET A 1 -32.03 34.25 -10.43
C MET A 1 -32.38 32.79 -10.61
N SER A 2 -31.74 32.11 -11.55
CA SER A 2 -31.96 30.70 -11.86
C SER A 2 -31.26 29.82 -10.84
N ALA A 3 -32.01 28.97 -10.14
CA ALA A 3 -31.42 27.95 -9.28
C ALA A 3 -30.73 26.89 -10.16
N GLU A 4 -29.41 26.76 -10.01
CA GLU A 4 -28.65 25.70 -10.67
C GLU A 4 -29.04 24.34 -10.06
N ILE A 5 -29.67 23.49 -10.86
CA ILE A 5 -30.03 22.13 -10.44
C ILE A 5 -28.75 21.29 -10.44
N ILE A 6 -28.10 21.20 -9.28
CA ILE A 6 -26.91 20.39 -9.09
C ILE A 6 -27.27 18.94 -8.73
N ASN A 7 -26.62 17.98 -9.40
CA ASN A 7 -26.77 16.57 -9.06
C ASN A 7 -25.98 16.22 -7.78
N LEU A 8 -26.71 16.11 -6.67
CA LEU A 8 -26.15 15.77 -5.37
C LEU A 8 -25.44 14.39 -5.34
N LYS A 9 -25.87 13.44 -6.18
CA LYS A 9 -25.24 12.11 -6.26
C LYS A 9 -23.82 12.22 -6.82
N ASP A 10 -23.65 12.99 -7.89
CA ASP A 10 -22.35 13.19 -8.51
C ASP A 10 -21.41 13.99 -7.62
N PHE A 11 -21.95 15.00 -6.91
CA PHE A 11 -21.20 15.74 -5.90
C PHE A 11 -20.66 14.82 -4.80
N ARG A 12 -21.53 13.99 -4.18
CA ARG A 12 -21.11 13.02 -3.16
C ARG A 12 -20.08 12.02 -3.68
N LYS A 13 -20.25 11.55 -4.92
CA LYS A 13 -19.29 10.63 -5.56
C LYS A 13 -17.92 11.27 -5.76
N ARG A 14 -17.89 12.54 -6.19
CA ARG A 14 -16.64 13.31 -6.33
C ARG A 14 -15.97 13.50 -4.98
N GLN A 15 -16.73 13.90 -3.95
CA GLN A 15 -16.21 14.05 -2.59
C GLN A 15 -15.62 12.74 -2.04
N ALA A 16 -16.34 11.62 -2.19
CA ALA A 16 -15.84 10.32 -1.76
C ALA A 16 -14.55 9.89 -2.49
N LYS A 17 -14.39 10.28 -3.76
CA LYS A 17 -13.16 10.01 -4.53
C LYS A 17 -11.98 10.85 -4.02
N LEU A 18 -12.21 12.13 -3.73
CA LEU A 18 -11.21 13.03 -3.18
C LEU A 18 -10.74 12.57 -1.80
N GLU A 19 -11.68 12.19 -0.91
CA GLU A 19 -11.33 11.71 0.43
C GLU A 19 -10.49 10.43 0.37
N LYS A 20 -10.82 9.50 -0.55
CA LYS A 20 -10.00 8.30 -0.79
C LYS A 20 -8.59 8.63 -1.29
N GLN A 21 -8.45 9.65 -2.14
CA GLN A 21 -7.14 10.09 -2.61
C GLN A 21 -6.33 10.70 -1.46
N ARG A 22 -6.93 11.57 -0.64
CA ARG A 22 -6.27 12.14 0.53
C ARG A 22 -5.83 11.07 1.52
N GLN A 23 -6.69 10.10 1.82
CA GLN A 23 -6.32 8.96 2.66
C GLN A 23 -5.18 8.13 2.07
N ALA A 24 -5.16 7.93 0.74
CA ALA A 24 -4.07 7.23 0.08
C ALA A 24 -2.74 7.99 0.17
N GLU A 25 -2.76 9.31 0.02
CA GLU A 25 -1.60 10.19 0.20
C GLU A 25 -1.10 10.19 1.64
N GLU A 26 -2.01 10.35 2.61
CA GLU A 26 -1.68 10.24 4.02
C GLU A 26 -1.10 8.86 4.36
N ASN A 27 -1.61 7.78 3.78
CA ASN A 27 -1.07 6.43 3.97
C ASN A 27 0.31 6.26 3.32
N ARG A 28 0.58 6.89 2.17
CA ARG A 28 1.92 6.90 1.57
C ARG A 28 2.92 7.59 2.48
N VAL A 29 2.53 8.73 3.06
CA VAL A 29 3.38 9.50 3.99
C VAL A 29 3.57 8.76 5.31
N ARG A 30 2.47 8.32 5.95
CA ARG A 30 2.50 7.67 7.27
C ARG A 30 3.19 6.32 7.26
N PHE A 31 2.92 5.52 6.24
CA PHE A 31 3.44 4.15 6.22
C PHE A 31 4.73 4.01 5.42
N GLY A 32 5.14 5.03 4.65
CA GLY A 32 6.45 5.18 3.99
C GLY A 32 6.85 4.08 2.99
N ARG A 33 6.16 2.95 3.03
CA ARG A 33 6.36 1.75 2.23
C ARG A 33 5.01 1.37 1.63
N SER A 34 4.94 1.51 0.32
CA SER A 34 3.85 1.00 -0.49
C SER A 34 3.72 -0.51 -0.36
N LYS A 35 2.55 -1.05 -0.74
CA LYS A 35 2.33 -2.50 -0.79
C LYS A 35 3.36 -3.21 -1.67
N ALA A 36 3.79 -2.59 -2.77
CA ALA A 36 4.80 -3.12 -3.67
C ALA A 36 6.18 -3.21 -3.01
N GLU A 37 6.58 -2.19 -2.24
CA GLU A 37 7.85 -2.20 -1.51
C GLU A 37 7.85 -3.25 -0.39
N LYS A 38 6.74 -3.37 0.35
CA LYS A 38 6.58 -4.44 1.36
C LYS A 38 6.71 -5.83 0.73
N LEU A 39 6.12 -6.05 -0.45
CA LEU A 39 6.21 -7.32 -1.17
C LEU A 39 7.64 -7.61 -1.61
N LYS A 40 8.34 -6.62 -2.20
CA LYS A 40 9.76 -6.76 -2.58
C LYS A 40 10.62 -7.11 -1.37
N GLU A 41 10.51 -6.34 -0.29
CA GLU A 41 11.28 -6.58 0.95
C GLU A 41 10.97 -7.96 1.55
N SER A 42 9.72 -8.42 1.50
CA SER A 42 9.37 -9.77 1.94
C SER A 42 9.97 -10.87 1.07
N ALA A 43 10.05 -10.66 -0.24
CA ALA A 43 10.65 -11.60 -1.17
C ALA A 43 12.18 -11.63 -1.01
N ASP A 44 12.80 -10.47 -0.80
CA ASP A 44 14.24 -10.35 -0.52
C ASP A 44 14.58 -11.05 0.79
N LYS A 45 13.80 -10.84 1.86
CA LYS A 45 13.97 -11.56 3.13
C LYS A 45 13.87 -13.07 2.95
N LYS A 46 12.84 -13.57 2.24
CA LYS A 46 12.70 -15.00 1.98
C LYS A 46 13.88 -15.59 1.21
N ARG A 47 14.42 -14.85 0.24
CA ARG A 47 15.62 -15.26 -0.51
C ARG A 47 16.84 -15.31 0.40
N HIS A 48 17.05 -14.28 1.21
CA HIS A 48 18.12 -14.26 2.20
C HIS A 48 18.00 -15.40 3.21
N ASP A 49 16.81 -15.67 3.73
CA ASP A 49 16.57 -16.74 4.69
C ASP A 49 16.85 -18.10 4.05
N ALA A 50 16.40 -18.34 2.81
CA ALA A 50 16.67 -19.57 2.06
C ALA A 50 18.17 -19.75 1.74
N ASP A 51 18.85 -18.67 1.34
CA ASP A 51 20.30 -18.68 1.09
C ASP A 51 21.08 -18.99 2.35
N LEU A 52 20.66 -18.45 3.50
CA LEU A 52 21.28 -18.74 4.79
C LEU A 52 21.01 -20.18 5.22
N ASP A 53 19.79 -20.67 5.02
CA ASP A 53 19.42 -22.04 5.36
C ASP A 53 20.20 -23.07 4.52
N GLY A 54 20.32 -22.85 3.22
CA GLY A 54 21.16 -23.71 2.35
C GLY A 54 22.66 -23.62 2.64
N LYS A 55 23.11 -22.60 3.37
CA LYS A 55 24.50 -22.43 3.83
C LYS A 55 24.71 -22.88 5.27
N LYS A 56 23.67 -23.22 6.02
CA LYS A 56 23.82 -23.85 7.33
C LYS A 56 24.43 -25.21 7.10
N ARG A 57 25.61 -25.43 7.68
CA ARG A 57 26.15 -26.76 7.86
C ARG A 57 25.39 -27.35 9.03
N ASP A 58 24.85 -28.55 8.86
CA ASP A 58 24.30 -29.30 9.99
C ASP A 58 25.35 -29.29 11.12
N PRO A 59 24.97 -29.01 12.37
CA PRO A 59 25.83 -29.39 13.48
C PRO A 59 25.97 -30.91 13.38
N GLU A 60 27.13 -31.37 12.90
CA GLU A 60 27.47 -32.79 12.86
C GLU A 60 27.28 -33.40 14.26
N SER A 61 26.85 -34.67 14.23
CA SER A 61 26.76 -35.62 15.34
C SER A 61 27.98 -35.63 16.25
#